data_AF-A0A2J6XJT7-F1
#
_entry.id   AF-A0A2J6XJT7-F1
#
_cell.length_a   1.000
_cell.length_b   1.000
_cell.length_c   1.000
_cell.angle_alpha   90.00
_cell.angle_beta   90.00
_cell.angle_gamma   90.00
#
_symmetry.space_group_name_H-M   'P 1'
#
loop_
_entity.id
_entity.type
_entity.pdbx_description
1 polymer ?
#
loop_
_entity_poly.entity_id
_entity_poly.type
_entity_poly.pdbx_seq_one_letter_code
_entity_poly.pdbx_strand_id
1 'polypeptide(L)' 'MKKRIGEPETKYTTVSIPITLYDRIKKIIGNTGFTSVSQFVTYILREVVSNMEQEKISSSISDEEKKEIIERLRRLGYI' A
#
# COMPACT_ATOMS: atom_id res chain seq x y z
N MET A 1 24.43 -16.69 3.46
CA MET A 1 24.00 -15.65 2.48
C MET A 1 24.55 -14.32 2.98
N LYS A 2 25.45 -13.66 2.25
CA LYS A 2 26.10 -12.40 2.67
C LYS A 2 25.14 -11.23 2.44
N LYS A 3 24.78 -10.51 3.51
CA LYS A 3 23.98 -9.28 3.50
C LYS A 3 24.77 -8.18 2.78
N ARG A 4 24.17 -7.53 1.77
CA ARG A 4 24.75 -6.35 1.12
C ARG A 4 24.53 -5.14 2.03
N ILE A 5 25.59 -4.39 2.29
CA ILE A 5 25.60 -3.23 3.19
C ILE A 5 24.79 -2.12 2.50
N GLY A 6 23.65 -1.71 3.06
CA GLY A 6 22.85 -0.57 2.57
C GLY A 6 21.35 -0.80 2.40
N GLU A 7 20.85 -2.04 2.46
CA GLU A 7 19.39 -2.28 2.42
C GLU A 7 18.77 -2.02 3.80
N PRO A 8 17.69 -1.22 3.90
CA PRO A 8 16.96 -1.07 5.15
C PRO A 8 16.53 -2.46 5.63
N GLU A 9 16.75 -2.77 6.91
CA GLU A 9 16.28 -4.03 7.49
C GLU A 9 14.76 -4.08 7.40
N THR A 10 14.26 -4.83 6.42
CA THR A 10 12.84 -5.13 6.33
C THR A 10 12.49 -6.04 7.50
N LYS A 11 11.79 -5.48 8.48
CA LYS A 11 11.25 -6.24 9.62
C LYS A 11 9.97 -6.93 9.17
N TYR A 12 9.88 -8.23 9.40
CA TYR A 12 8.72 -9.03 9.06
C TYR A 12 7.91 -9.33 10.32
N THR A 13 6.59 -9.36 10.17
CA THR A 13 5.66 -9.86 11.19
C THR A 13 4.89 -11.05 10.66
N THR A 14 4.34 -11.88 11.54
CA THR A 14 3.52 -13.04 11.17
C THR A 14 2.05 -12.73 11.44
N VAL A 15 1.20 -13.07 10.48
CA VAL A 15 -0.26 -12.93 10.61
C VAL A 15 -0.88 -14.31 10.49
N SER A 16 -1.70 -14.68 11.47
CA SER A 16 -2.46 -15.92 11.41
C SER A 16 -3.70 -15.74 10.55
N ILE A 17 -3.90 -16.65 9.60
CA ILE A 17 -5.10 -16.70 8.76
C ILE A 17 -5.71 -18.10 8.81
N PRO A 18 -7.04 -18.25 8.63
CA PRO A 18 -7.67 -19.55 8.54
C PRO A 18 -7.05 -20.41 7.43
N ILE A 19 -6.84 -21.70 7.71
CA ILE A 19 -6.25 -22.66 6.77
C ILE A 19 -7.06 -22.69 5.45
N THR A 20 -8.38 -22.61 5.56
CA THR A 20 -9.29 -22.58 4.40
C THR A 20 -9.01 -21.39 3.47
N LEU A 21 -8.66 -20.23 4.01
CA LEU A 21 -8.30 -19.05 3.23
C LEU A 21 -6.92 -19.22 2.59
N TYR A 22 -5.95 -19.71 3.37
CA TYR A 22 -4.61 -20.02 2.87
C TYR A 22 -4.64 -20.96 1.66
N ASP A 23 -5.43 -22.05 1.74
CA ASP A 23 -5.52 -23.03 0.65
C ASP A 23 -6.18 -22.45 -0.61
N ARG A 24 -7.19 -21.58 -0.44
CA ARG A 24 -7.80 -20.86 -1.58
C ARG A 24 -6.78 -19.96 -2.24
N ILE A 25 -6.03 -19.17 -1.46
CA ILE A 25 -4.99 -18.29 -1.99
C ILE A 25 -3.92 -19.10 -2.71
N LYS A 26 -3.46 -20.21 -2.11
CA LYS A 26 -2.47 -21.11 -2.70
C LYS A 26 -2.91 -21.64 -4.08
N LYS A 27 -4.19 -21.99 -4.23
CA LYS A 27 -4.76 -22.42 -5.52
C LYS A 27 -4.80 -21.28 -6.54
N ILE A 28 -5.19 -20.08 -6.12
CA ILE A 28 -5.26 -18.89 -6.98
C ILE A 28 -3.87 -18.52 -7.53
N ILE A 29 -2.86 -18.52 -6.65
CA ILE A 29 -1.50 -18.10 -7.05
C ILE A 29 -0.74 -19.17 -7.84
N GLY A 30 -1.22 -20.42 -7.88
CA GLY A 30 -0.50 -21.54 -8.50
C GLY A 30 -0.16 -21.35 -9.98
N ASN A 31 -0.94 -20.54 -10.71
CA ASN A 31 -0.72 -20.22 -12.12
C ASN A 31 -0.25 -18.78 -12.35
N THR A 32 0.25 -18.12 -11.31
CA THR A 32 0.66 -16.71 -11.35
C THR A 32 2.18 -16.60 -11.19
N GLY A 33 2.71 -15.39 -11.37
CA GLY A 33 4.14 -15.10 -11.11
C GLY A 33 4.51 -15.03 -9.62
N PHE A 34 3.58 -15.27 -8.68
CA PHE A 34 3.87 -15.19 -7.25
C PHE A 34 4.58 -16.45 -6.75
N THR A 35 5.72 -16.26 -6.09
CA THR A 35 6.55 -17.35 -5.57
C THR A 35 6.06 -17.91 -4.22
N SER A 36 5.22 -17.14 -3.51
CA SER A 36 4.67 -17.54 -2.21
C SER A 36 3.37 -16.80 -1.87
N VAL A 37 2.59 -17.40 -0.96
CA VAL A 37 1.40 -16.77 -0.37
C VAL A 37 1.76 -15.46 0.33
N SER A 38 2.89 -15.42 1.03
CA SER A 38 3.35 -14.20 1.72
C SER A 38 3.63 -13.05 0.75
N GLN A 39 4.22 -13.33 -0.42
CA GLN A 39 4.43 -12.31 -1.45
C GLN A 39 3.10 -11.77 -1.99
N PHE A 40 2.16 -12.67 -2.31
CA PHE A 40 0.84 -12.28 -2.79
C PHE A 40 0.09 -11.42 -1.77
N VAL A 41 0.05 -11.85 -0.50
CA VAL A 41 -0.60 -11.09 0.58
C VAL A 41 0.08 -9.74 0.78
N THR A 42 1.40 -9.67 0.74
CA THR A 42 2.13 -8.39 0.86
C THR A 42 1.79 -7.42 -0.28
N TYR A 43 1.68 -7.93 -1.50
CA TYR A 43 1.30 -7.12 -2.67
C TYR A 43 -0.12 -6.54 -2.51
N ILE A 44 -1.10 -7.39 -2.19
CA ILE A 44 -2.50 -6.97 -2.00
C ILE A 44 -2.63 -6.00 -0.82
N LEU A 45 -2.01 -6.30 0.32
CA LEU A 45 -2.08 -5.40 1.49
C LEU A 45 -1.46 -4.04 1.19
N ARG A 46 -0.39 -3.98 0.40
CA ARG A 46 0.20 -2.70 -0.02
C ARG A 46 -0.78 -1.86 -0.82
N GLU A 47 -1.43 -2.47 -1.81
CA GLU A 47 -2.42 -1.78 -2.65
C GLU A 47 -3.61 -1.29 -1.84
N VAL A 48 -4.19 -2.16 -1.00
CA VAL A 48 -5.34 -1.82 -0.14
C VAL A 48 -4.98 -0.67 0.81
N VAL A 49 -3.83 -0.74 1.49
CA VAL A 49 -3.40 0.32 2.41
C VAL A 49 -3.16 1.64 1.65
N SER A 50 -2.49 1.61 0.49
CA SER A 50 -2.27 2.82 -0.30
C SER A 50 -3.58 3.47 -0.75
N ASN A 51 -4.58 2.69 -1.15
CA ASN A 51 -5.89 3.23 -1.51
C ASN A 51 -6.60 3.83 -0.29
N MET A 52 -6.58 3.15 0.86
CA MET A 52 -7.16 3.66 2.10
C MET A 52 -6.47 4.95 2.60
N GLU A 53 -5.15 5.06 2.45
CA GLU A 53 -4.39 6.27 2.77
C GLU A 53 -4.74 7.42 1.83
N GLN A 54 -4.85 7.16 0.52
CA GLN A 54 -5.28 8.16 -0.47
C GLN A 54 -6.71 8.64 -0.21
N GLU A 55 -7.64 7.73 0.07
CA GLU A 55 -9.02 8.08 0.43
C GLU A 55 -9.06 8.90 1.72
N LYS A 56 -8.30 8.51 2.75
CA LYS A 56 -8.17 9.31 3.97
C LYS A 56 -7.63 10.70 3.66
N ILE A 57 -6.54 10.83 2.92
CA ILE A 57 -5.96 12.14 2.54
C ILE A 57 -6.98 12.97 1.76
N SER A 58 -7.66 12.37 0.78
CA SER A 58 -8.69 13.03 -0.02
C SER A 58 -9.88 13.51 0.83
N SER A 59 -10.30 12.71 1.82
CA SER A 59 -11.35 13.07 2.78
C SER A 59 -10.88 14.03 3.88
N SER A 60 -9.55 14.14 4.09
CA SER A 60 -8.96 15.00 5.12
C SER A 60 -8.79 16.43 4.65
N ILE A 61 -8.78 16.67 3.33
CA ILE A 61 -8.76 18.02 2.77
C ILE A 61 -10.20 18.42 2.47
N SER A 62 -10.75 19.29 3.33
CA SER A 62 -12.07 19.88 3.11
C SER A 62 -12.10 20.64 1.78
N ASP A 63 -13.27 20.73 1.14
CA ASP A 63 -13.43 21.53 -0.08
C ASP A 63 -13.10 23.02 0.15
N GLU A 64 -13.25 23.51 1.39
CA GLU A 64 -12.79 24.85 1.79
C GLU A 64 -11.26 24.97 1.81
N GLU A 65 -10.54 23.96 2.32
CA GLU A 65 -9.07 23.95 2.31
C GLU A 65 -8.51 23.86 0.89
N LYS A 66 -9.19 23.12 -0.01
CA LYS A 66 -8.84 23.10 -1.44
C LYS A 66 -8.95 24.49 -2.06
N LYS A 67 -10.01 25.25 -1.75
CA LYS A 67 -10.17 26.63 -2.25
C LYS A 67 -9.05 27.55 -1.74
N GLU A 68 -8.71 27.48 -0.46
CA GLU A 68 -7.61 28.28 0.10
C GLU A 68 -6.26 27.94 -0.56
N ILE A 69 -5.98 26.65 -0.78
CA ILE A 69 -4.76 26.21 -1.47
C ILE A 69 -4.74 26.76 -2.91
N ILE A 70 -5.85 26.68 -3.64
CA ILE A 70 -5.96 27.20 -5.01
C ILE A 70 -5.78 28.72 -5.05
N GLU A 71 -6.39 29.47 -4.13
CA GLU A 71 -6.24 30.92 -4.06
C GLU A 71 -4.79 31.32 -3.74
N ARG A 72 -4.14 30.58 -2.83
CA ARG A 72 -2.73 30.77 -2.50
C ARG A 72 -1.81 30.47 -3.68
N LEU A 73 -2.07 29.41 -4.43
CA LEU A 73 -1.31 29.07 -5.65
C LEU A 73 -1.47 30.14 -6.73
N ARG A 74 -2.69 30.68 -6.92
CA ARG A 74 -2.96 31.79 -7.84
C ARG A 74 -2.19 33.05 -7.45
N ARG A 75 -2.16 33.39 -6.16
CA ARG A 75 -1.37 34.53 -5.63
C ARG A 75 0.13 34.37 -5.84
N LEU A 76 0.62 33.13 -5.82
CA LEU A 76 2.03 32.81 -6.04
C LEU A 76 2.39 32.63 -7.52
N GLY A 77 1.41 32.67 -8.44
CA GLY A 77 1.63 32.59 -9.88
C GLY A 77 1.91 31.18 -10.41
N TYR A 78 1.55 30.14 -9.65
CA TYR A 78 1.70 28.75 -10.09
C TYR A 78 0.55 28.28 -10.99
N ILE A 79 -0.57 29.01 -11.00
CA ILE A 79 -1.79 28.80 -11.80
C ILE A 79 -2.33 30.19 -12.16
#